data_AF-A0A101JG64-F1
#
_entry.id   AF-A0A101JG64-F1
#
_cell.length_a   1.000
_cell.length_b   1.000
_cell.length_c   1.000
_cell.angle_alpha   90.00
_cell.angle_beta   90.00
_cell.angle_gamma   90.00
#
_symmetry.space_group_name_H-M   'P 1'
#
loop_
_entity.id
_entity.type
_entity.pdbx_description
1 polymer ?
#
loop_
_entity_poly.entity_id
_entity_poly.type
_entity_poly.pdbx_seq_one_letter_code
_entity_poly.pdbx_strand_id
1 'polypeptide(L)' 'MGAGEIARRLGLSRQRIQQLAERDDWPAPYDELAMGRVWLIADIEDWIRRQRVEQQPAPDTTAATGDDQPDG' A
#
# COMPACT_ATOMS: atom_id res chain seq x y z
N MET A 1 -15.20 -7.72 3.33
CA MET A 1 -14.89 -7.04 2.05
C MET A 1 -14.25 -8.03 1.11
N GLY A 2 -14.75 -8.20 -0.12
CA GLY A 2 -14.16 -9.13 -1.10
C GLY A 2 -13.16 -8.44 -2.05
N ALA A 3 -12.41 -9.22 -2.83
CA ALA A 3 -11.37 -8.71 -3.74
C ALA A 3 -11.88 -7.66 -4.74
N GLY A 4 -13.15 -7.75 -5.17
CA GLY A 4 -13.77 -6.75 -6.03
C GLY A 4 -14.01 -5.39 -5.39
N GLU A 5 -14.35 -5.38 -4.10
CA GLU A 5 -14.55 -4.14 -3.36
C GLU A 5 -13.20 -3.47 -3.07
N ILE A 6 -12.20 -4.25 -2.68
CA ILE A 6 -10.82 -3.80 -2.46
C ILE A 6 -10.23 -3.22 -3.76
N ALA A 7 -10.45 -3.90 -4.89
CA ALA A 7 -10.02 -3.43 -6.21
C ALA A 7 -10.58 -2.03 -6.53
N ARG A 8 -11.89 -1.83 -6.33
CA ARG A 8 -12.53 -0.51 -6.50
C ARG A 8 -11.95 0.54 -5.55
N ARG A 9 -11.75 0.18 -4.29
CA ARG A 9 -11.20 1.07 -3.25
C ARG A 9 -9.79 1.55 -3.57
N LEU A 10 -8.95 0.70 -4.16
CA LEU A 10 -7.56 0.97 -4.51
C LEU A 10 -7.37 1.48 -5.94
N GLY A 11 -8.42 1.50 -6.76
CA GLY A 11 -8.29 1.82 -8.19
C GLY A 11 -7.49 0.76 -8.98
N LEU A 12 -7.51 -0.50 -8.53
CA LEU A 12 -6.76 -1.61 -9.11
C LEU A 12 -7.70 -2.64 -9.75
N SER A 13 -7.13 -3.58 -10.51
CA SER A 13 -7.88 -4.73 -11.00
C SER A 13 -8.05 -5.80 -9.92
N ARG A 14 -9.09 -6.63 -10.02
CA ARG A 14 -9.28 -7.80 -9.13
C ARG A 14 -8.09 -8.76 -9.16
N GLN A 15 -7.50 -8.97 -10.35
CA GLN A 15 -6.32 -9.83 -10.50
C GLN A 15 -5.13 -9.27 -9.74
N ARG A 16 -4.94 -7.95 -9.73
CA ARG A 16 -3.90 -7.32 -8.93
C ARG A 16 -4.10 -7.52 -7.43
N ILE A 17 -5.35 -7.50 -6.95
CA ILE A 17 -5.66 -7.82 -5.55
C ILE A 17 -5.29 -9.27 -5.21
N GLN A 18 -5.54 -10.23 -6.11
CA GLN A 18 -5.17 -11.62 -5.84
C GLN A 18 -3.65 -11.80 -5.71
N GLN A 19 -2.86 -11.13 -6.56
CA GLN A 19 -1.40 -11.11 -6.45
C GLN A 19 -0.91 -10.44 -5.16
N LEU A 20 -1.55 -9.33 -4.76
CA LEU A 20 -1.21 -8.68 -3.50
C LEU A 20 -1.52 -9.60 -2.31
N ALA A 21 -2.61 -10.36 -2.39
CA ALA A 21 -3.02 -11.32 -1.37
C ALA A 21 -2.15 -12.58 -1.27
N GLU A 22 -1.07 -12.66 -2.04
CA GLU A 22 -0.01 -13.68 -1.90
C GLU A 22 1.23 -13.12 -1.17
N ARG A 23 1.28 -11.81 -0.90
CA ARG A 23 2.41 -11.19 -0.18
C ARG A 23 2.26 -11.38 1.33
N ASP A 24 3.38 -11.50 2.02
CA ASP A 24 3.42 -11.65 3.49
C ASP A 24 2.89 -10.43 4.25
N ASP A 25 3.02 -9.24 3.66
CA ASP A 25 2.54 -7.99 4.27
C ASP A 25 1.04 -7.74 4.05
N TRP A 26 0.36 -8.59 3.27
CA TRP A 26 -1.07 -8.46 3.01
C TRP A 26 -1.92 -9.02 4.16
N PRO A 27 -3.09 -8.40 4.46
CA PRO A 27 -3.98 -8.90 5.50
C PRO A 27 -4.43 -10.35 5.28
N ALA A 28 -4.41 -11.15 6.35
CA ALA A 28 -4.98 -12.48 6.33
C ALA A 28 -6.49 -12.41 5.99
N PRO A 29 -7.01 -13.35 5.19
CA PRO A 29 -8.45 -13.42 4.94
C PRO A 29 -9.19 -13.72 6.25
N TYR A 30 -10.33 -13.06 6.44
CA TYR A 30 -11.26 -13.36 7.52
C TYR A 30 -11.96 -14.69 7.29
N ASP A 31 -12.31 -14.97 6.02
CA ASP A 31 -12.94 -16.23 5.63
C ASP A 31 -12.70 -16.52 4.13
N GLU A 32 -12.87 -17.78 3.75
CA GLU A 32 -12.79 -18.25 2.37
C GLU A 32 -14.14 -18.82 1.93
N LEU A 33 -14.89 -18.00 1.17
CA LEU A 33 -16.20 -18.38 0.67
C LEU A 33 -16.08 -19.02 -0.72
N ALA A 34 -17.15 -19.68 -1.19
CA ALA A 34 -17.20 -20.22 -2.56
C ALA A 34 -16.96 -19.15 -3.64
N MET A 35 -17.30 -17.88 -3.35
CA MET A 35 -17.04 -16.75 -4.24
C MET A 35 -15.62 -16.16 -4.12
N GLY A 36 -14.80 -16.65 -3.18
CA GLY A 36 -13.44 -16.23 -2.91
C GLY A 36 -13.22 -15.71 -1.48
N ARG A 37 -11.96 -15.33 -1.22
CA ARG A 37 -11.49 -14.75 0.05
C ARG A 37 -12.23 -13.45 0.39
N VAL A 38 -12.56 -13.28 1.66
CA VAL A 38 -13.10 -12.05 2.23
C VAL A 38 -12.24 -11.58 3.40
N TRP A 39 -12.06 -10.27 3.52
CA TRP A 39 -11.26 -9.61 4.54
C TRP A 39 -12.10 -8.70 5.42
N LEU A 40 -11.67 -8.44 6.65
CA LEU A 40 -12.23 -7.36 7.43
C LEU A 40 -11.90 -6.02 6.78
N ILE A 41 -12.85 -5.08 6.83
CA ILE A 41 -12.63 -3.72 6.30
C ILE A 41 -11.50 -3.03 7.07
N ALA A 42 -11.48 -3.20 8.40
CA ALA A 42 -10.47 -2.61 9.27
C ALA A 42 -9.05 -3.03 8.85
N ASP A 43 -8.80 -4.32 8.64
CA ASP A 43 -7.46 -4.82 8.29
C ASP A 43 -6.97 -4.28 6.95
N ILE A 44 -7.88 -4.16 5.97
CA ILE A 44 -7.55 -3.57 4.66
C ILE A 44 -7.22 -2.08 4.82
N GLU A 45 -8.03 -1.30 5.53
CA GLU A 45 -7.76 0.12 5.74
C GLU A 45 -6.47 0.35 6.55
N ASP A 46 -6.17 -0.50 7.54
CA ASP A 46 -4.91 -0.47 8.28
C ASP A 46 -3.71 -0.81 7.41
N TRP A 47 -3.83 -1.77 6.50
CA TRP A 47 -2.80 -2.05 5.51
C TRP A 47 -2.58 -0.85 4.59
N ILE A 48 -3.65 -0.22 4.06
CA ILE A 48 -3.55 0.98 3.20
C ILE A 48 -2.80 2.10 3.91
N ARG A 49 -3.11 2.35 5.20
CA ARG A 49 -2.42 3.37 6.00
C ARG A 49 -0.93 3.07 6.12
N ARG A 50 -0.55 1.83 6.46
CA ARG A 50 0.86 1.41 6.58
C ARG A 50 1.63 1.60 5.27
N GLN A 51 1.06 1.17 4.15
CA GLN A 51 1.70 1.29 2.83
C GLN A 51 1.92 2.74 2.40
N ARG A 52 1.02 3.66 2.78
CA ARG A 52 1.20 5.09 2.49
C ARG A 52 2.36 5.70 3.28
N VAL A 53 2.50 5.31 4.55
CA VAL A 53 3.58 5.79 5.43
C VAL A 53 4.94 5.29 4.91
N GLU A 54 5.03 4.01 4.55
CA GLU A 54 6.25 3.41 3.99
C GLU A 54 6.69 4.06 2.66
N GLN A 55 5.73 4.43 1.82
CA GLN A 55 6.00 5.06 0.51
C GLN A 55 6.35 6.55 0.61
N GLN A 56 6.16 7.19 1.76
CA GLN A 56 6.57 8.57 1.95
C GLN A 56 8.06 8.56 2.33
N PRO A 57 8.99 8.93 1.43
CA PRO A 57 10.39 9.04 1.82
C PRO A 57 10.49 10.06 2.96
N ALA A 58 11.25 9.72 4.00
CA ALA A 58 11.60 10.65 5.05
C ALA A 58 12.12 11.95 4.39
N PRO A 59 11.68 13.14 4.82
CA PRO A 59 12.14 14.39 4.20
C PRO A 59 13.66 14.42 4.24
N ASP A 60 14.26 14.50 3.04
CA ASP A 60 15.69 14.58 2.85
C ASP A 60 16.31 15.60 3.81
N THR A 61 17.04 15.11 4.81
CA THR A 61 18.03 15.93 5.53
C THR A 61 19.27 16.02 4.65
N THR A 62 19.15 16.71 3.51
CA THR A 62 20.30 17.26 2.76
C THR A 62 19.93 18.67 2.30
N ALA A 63 19.64 19.53 3.27
CA ALA A 63 19.62 20.98 3.09
C ALA A 63 20.58 21.59 4.10
N ALA A 64 21.87 21.27 4.00
CA ALA A 64 22.95 22.00 4.67
C ALA A 64 24.32 21.56 4.12
N THR A 65 24.65 21.98 2.91
CA THR A 65 26.01 22.41 2.58
C THR A 65 25.85 23.47 1.51
N GLY A 66 25.77 24.74 1.94
CA GLY A 66 26.27 25.81 1.09
C GLY A 66 27.77 25.65 0.99
N ASP A 67 28.34 25.87 -0.19
CA ASP A 67 29.30 26.94 -0.40
C ASP A 67 29.72 26.98 -1.88
N ASP A 68 29.78 28.20 -2.40
CA ASP A 68 30.72 28.69 -3.42
C ASP A 68 30.73 28.08 -4.83
N GLN A 69 30.07 28.78 -5.77
CA GLN A 69 30.44 28.74 -7.18
C GLN A 69 30.81 30.17 -7.62
N PRO A 70 32.10 30.50 -7.80
CA PRO A 70 32.48 31.76 -8.42
C PRO A 70 32.38 31.67 -9.95
N ASP A 71 31.91 32.77 -10.55
CA ASP A 71 31.88 33.08 -11.97
C ASP A 71 33.26 32.92 -12.64
N GLY A 72 33.26 32.38 -13.87
CA GLY A 72 34.41 32.33 -14.77
C GLY A 72 33.98 32.09 -16.22
#